data_AF-X6MTI4-F1
#
_entry.id   AF-X6MTI4-F1
#
_cell.length_a   1.000
_cell.length_b   1.000
_cell.length_c   1.000
_cell.angle_alpha   90.00
_cell.angle_beta   90.00
_cell.angle_gamma   90.00
#
_symmetry.space_group_name_H-M   'P 1'
#
loop_
_entity.id
_entity.type
_entity.pdbx_description
1 polymer ?
#
loop_
_entity_poly.entity_id
_entity_poly.type
_entity_poly.pdbx_seq_one_letter_code
_entity_poly.pdbx_strand_id
1 'polypeptide(L)'
;MKKTTESKSEEVEQQTECTVPDYHTGQILVLHGLGSQKSKNGQMVRICGEFNKTTERYPVQLVNNPKEYASIKPCNLHPFSENEETENDKEKNVSTAKLPPKNPQAKPALLRPPMNVASFYANQLLKLQENQLNSALINDMKYVFEGNCMYIPSFFASRNEYTIFDGLKQDLIKYSMQYPKNKESEVPQKVSKKIIIFFCMFDPLSCNNGVERNNTRKCKDISYGMVDWSQHLKHENPTFSKTFNDVIQQLSDYFSCKIYASRLNYYRNGNDWKPFHHDSHAYCPHNNDKEDLTIGASFGMKRELEFKHVKSQEIFNIPQYNNDVFAFTTIVNDKFQHGVPKAKTNQSSIKQRFSIIVWGKRTQLTDRNSGKTERDPLDPFHKN
;
A
#
# COMPACT_ATOMS: atom_id res chain seq x y z
N MET A 1 -67.05 -7.37 56.00
CA MET A 1 -66.91 -8.02 54.68
C MET A 1 -66.59 -6.98 53.62
N LYS A 2 -65.31 -6.81 53.27
CA LYS A 2 -64.85 -6.20 52.02
C LYS A 2 -63.52 -6.87 51.69
N LYS A 3 -63.54 -7.77 50.70
CA LYS A 3 -62.35 -8.41 50.12
C LYS A 3 -61.74 -7.41 49.14
N THR A 4 -60.51 -7.02 49.37
CA THR A 4 -59.71 -6.27 48.40
C THR A 4 -58.80 -7.28 47.71
N THR A 5 -59.07 -7.52 46.44
CA THR A 5 -58.29 -8.38 45.53
C THR A 5 -57.09 -7.59 45.01
N GLU A 6 -55.87 -8.03 45.37
CA GLU A 6 -54.64 -7.61 44.70
C GLU A 6 -54.51 -8.38 43.38
N SER A 7 -54.37 -7.63 42.29
CA SER A 7 -54.09 -8.15 40.95
C SER A 7 -52.57 -8.26 40.77
N LYS A 8 -52.10 -9.46 40.43
CA LYS A 8 -50.73 -9.69 39.96
C LYS A 8 -50.68 -9.31 38.48
N SER A 9 -49.85 -8.32 38.15
CA SER A 9 -49.45 -8.02 36.77
C SER A 9 -48.45 -9.09 36.29
N GLU A 10 -48.82 -9.81 35.23
CA GLU A 10 -47.94 -10.71 34.48
C GLU A 10 -46.96 -9.87 33.65
N GLU A 11 -45.66 -9.97 33.95
CA GLU A 11 -44.60 -9.48 33.06
C GLU A 11 -44.47 -10.44 31.88
N VAL A 12 -44.87 -9.98 30.70
CA VAL A 12 -44.64 -10.65 29.42
C VAL A 12 -43.18 -10.44 29.04
N GLU A 13 -42.34 -11.45 29.28
CA GLU A 13 -40.95 -11.51 28.84
C GLU A 13 -40.92 -11.60 27.30
N GLN A 14 -40.68 -10.46 26.64
CA GLN A 14 -40.46 -10.41 25.20
C GLN A 14 -39.11 -11.07 24.89
N GLN A 15 -39.14 -12.35 24.49
CA GLN A 15 -38.01 -13.04 23.89
C GLN A 15 -37.62 -12.31 22.59
N THR A 16 -36.52 -11.58 22.65
CA THR A 16 -35.87 -11.02 21.47
C THR A 16 -35.23 -12.19 20.70
N GLU A 17 -35.78 -12.52 19.53
CA GLU A 17 -35.14 -13.47 18.60
C GLU A 17 -33.75 -12.95 18.24
N CYS A 18 -32.72 -13.60 18.78
CA CYS A 18 -31.34 -13.30 18.46
C CYS A 18 -31.05 -13.81 17.04
N THR A 19 -31.06 -12.89 16.07
CA THR A 19 -30.80 -13.24 14.67
C THR A 19 -29.34 -13.66 14.52
N VAL A 20 -29.12 -14.92 14.12
CA VAL A 20 -27.79 -15.42 13.78
C VAL A 20 -27.30 -14.68 12.52
N PRO A 21 -26.14 -14.02 12.54
CA PRO A 21 -25.60 -13.38 11.35
C PRO A 21 -25.40 -14.39 10.21
N ASP A 22 -25.89 -14.05 9.02
CA ASP A 22 -25.77 -14.88 7.82
C ASP A 22 -24.48 -14.54 7.07
N TYR A 23 -23.46 -15.40 7.20
CA TYR A 23 -22.16 -15.23 6.54
C TYR A 23 -22.04 -16.18 5.35
N HIS A 24 -21.59 -15.65 4.21
CA HIS A 24 -21.48 -16.44 2.98
C HIS A 24 -20.10 -17.09 2.80
N THR A 25 -20.06 -18.24 2.15
CA THR A 25 -18.81 -18.94 1.79
C THR A 25 -17.88 -18.01 1.02
N GLY A 26 -16.62 -17.94 1.46
CA GLY A 26 -15.59 -17.07 0.89
C GLY A 26 -15.43 -15.72 1.60
N GLN A 27 -16.39 -15.31 2.44
CA GLN A 27 -16.32 -14.07 3.23
C GLN A 27 -15.14 -14.10 4.20
N ILE A 28 -14.41 -12.99 4.31
CA ILE A 28 -13.30 -12.83 5.24
C ILE A 28 -13.77 -12.08 6.49
N LEU A 29 -13.48 -12.64 7.65
CA LEU A 29 -13.88 -12.18 8.97
C LEU A 29 -12.66 -12.15 9.89
N VAL A 30 -12.77 -11.47 11.04
CA VAL A 30 -11.72 -11.45 12.08
C VAL A 30 -12.19 -12.24 13.30
N LEU A 31 -11.30 -13.06 13.85
CA LEU A 31 -11.54 -13.79 15.10
C LEU A 31 -11.46 -12.86 16.31
N HIS A 32 -12.43 -12.95 17.21
CA HIS A 32 -12.42 -12.21 18.47
C HIS A 32 -13.03 -13.02 19.62
N GLY A 33 -12.70 -12.69 20.87
CA GLY A 33 -13.33 -13.29 22.05
C GLY A 33 -13.04 -14.78 22.30
N LEU A 34 -12.00 -15.37 21.70
CA LEU A 34 -11.63 -16.77 21.93
C LEU A 34 -10.94 -16.93 23.30
N GLY A 35 -11.68 -17.40 24.30
CA GLY A 35 -11.19 -17.56 25.67
C GLY A 35 -10.04 -18.58 25.80
N SER A 36 -10.17 -19.75 25.19
CA SER A 36 -9.17 -20.83 25.24
C SER A 36 -8.02 -20.66 24.23
N GLN A 37 -8.16 -19.77 23.24
CA GLN A 37 -7.20 -19.56 22.16
C GLN A 37 -6.95 -18.06 21.93
N LYS A 38 -6.58 -17.33 22.99
CA LYS A 38 -6.39 -15.88 22.95
C LYS A 38 -5.41 -15.41 21.86
N SER A 39 -4.39 -16.22 21.55
CA SER A 39 -3.39 -15.94 20.50
C SER A 39 -3.96 -15.91 19.08
N LYS A 40 -5.18 -16.43 18.88
CA LYS A 40 -5.86 -16.40 17.58
C LYS A 40 -6.80 -15.20 17.40
N ASN A 41 -7.08 -14.44 18.46
CA ASN A 41 -7.83 -13.19 18.33
C ASN A 41 -7.06 -12.22 17.42
N GLY A 42 -7.78 -11.51 16.55
CA GLY A 42 -7.22 -10.61 15.53
C GLY A 42 -6.80 -11.31 14.23
N GLN A 43 -6.80 -12.65 14.17
CA GLN A 43 -6.48 -13.36 12.94
C GLN A 43 -7.66 -13.34 11.96
N MET A 44 -7.33 -13.21 10.66
CA MET A 44 -8.31 -13.28 9.58
C MET A 44 -8.64 -14.72 9.25
N VAL A 45 -9.94 -15.00 9.11
CA VAL A 45 -10.47 -16.29 8.70
C VAL A 45 -11.41 -16.13 7.51
N ARG A 46 -11.51 -17.16 6.69
CA ARG A 46 -12.44 -17.26 5.56
C ARG A 46 -13.53 -18.27 5.90
N ILE A 47 -14.79 -17.94 5.66
CA ILE A 47 -15.89 -18.90 5.74
C ILE A 47 -15.72 -19.95 4.64
N CYS A 48 -15.75 -21.24 5.01
CA CYS A 48 -15.50 -22.35 4.08
C CYS A 48 -16.71 -23.26 3.86
N GLY A 49 -17.84 -22.97 4.49
CA GLY A 49 -19.07 -23.74 4.36
C GLY A 49 -20.23 -23.13 5.14
N GLU A 50 -21.39 -23.77 5.05
CA GLU A 50 -22.64 -23.31 5.65
C GLU A 50 -22.63 -23.37 7.19
N PHE A 51 -23.50 -22.56 7.81
CA PHE A 51 -23.72 -22.57 9.25
C PHE A 51 -24.24 -23.94 9.72
N ASN A 52 -23.52 -24.57 10.64
CA ASN A 52 -23.94 -25.85 11.21
C ASN A 52 -24.93 -25.61 12.35
N LYS A 53 -26.22 -25.83 12.09
CA LYS A 53 -27.33 -25.63 13.05
C LYS A 53 -27.21 -26.49 14.32
N THR A 54 -26.60 -27.67 14.24
CA THR A 54 -26.45 -28.57 15.40
C THR A 54 -25.38 -28.09 16.37
N THR A 55 -24.29 -27.49 15.85
CA THR A 55 -23.16 -27.02 16.66
C THR A 55 -23.12 -25.51 16.86
N GLU A 56 -24.03 -24.80 16.20
CA GLU A 56 -24.15 -23.33 16.17
C GLU A 56 -22.83 -22.63 15.78
N ARG A 57 -22.15 -23.18 14.76
CA ARG A 57 -20.81 -22.73 14.35
C ARG A 57 -20.66 -22.68 12.83
N TYR A 58 -19.82 -21.75 12.38
CA TYR A 58 -19.33 -21.70 11.00
C TYR A 58 -18.02 -22.47 10.87
N PRO A 59 -17.85 -23.28 9.81
CA PRO A 59 -16.55 -23.80 9.43
C PRO A 59 -15.72 -22.68 8.79
N VAL A 60 -14.54 -22.42 9.34
CA VAL A 60 -13.64 -21.37 8.88
C VAL A 60 -12.23 -21.92 8.64
N GLN A 61 -11.50 -21.26 7.75
CA GLN A 61 -10.10 -21.52 7.46
C GLN A 61 -9.28 -20.27 7.77
N LEU A 62 -8.13 -20.42 8.44
CA LEU A 62 -7.25 -19.27 8.66
C LEU A 62 -6.69 -18.80 7.32
N VAL A 63 -6.81 -17.49 7.05
CA VAL A 63 -6.27 -16.88 5.82
C VAL A 63 -4.74 -17.04 5.76
N ASN A 64 -4.09 -16.99 6.93
CA ASN A 64 -2.64 -17.09 7.06
C ASN A 64 -2.12 -18.52 7.23
N ASN A 65 -3.01 -19.51 7.38
CA ASN A 65 -2.67 -20.92 7.48
C ASN A 65 -3.79 -21.76 6.85
N PRO A 66 -3.78 -21.95 5.52
CA PRO A 66 -4.86 -22.65 4.82
C PRO A 66 -5.02 -24.13 5.23
N LYS A 67 -4.03 -24.72 5.91
CA LYS A 67 -4.13 -26.08 6.44
C LYS A 67 -4.91 -26.15 7.74
N GLU A 68 -5.18 -25.01 8.36
CA GLU A 68 -5.82 -24.92 9.67
C GLU A 68 -7.29 -24.52 9.52
N TYR A 69 -8.15 -25.43 9.98
CA TYR A 69 -9.59 -25.28 9.98
C TYR A 69 -10.10 -25.24 11.42
N ALA A 70 -11.18 -24.49 11.64
CA ALA A 70 -11.84 -24.41 12.94
C ALA A 70 -13.34 -24.22 12.77
N SER A 71 -14.11 -24.60 13.79
CA SER A 71 -15.54 -24.31 13.88
C SER A 71 -15.77 -23.21 14.90
N ILE A 72 -16.17 -22.02 14.45
CA ILE A 72 -16.22 -20.80 15.27
C ILE A 72 -17.67 -20.35 15.45
N LYS A 73 -18.02 -19.93 16.68
CA LYS A 73 -19.34 -19.39 16.96
C LYS A 73 -19.53 -18.03 16.26
N PRO A 74 -20.74 -17.68 15.81
CA PRO A 74 -21.01 -16.39 15.19
C PRO A 74 -20.55 -15.18 16.03
N CYS A 75 -20.71 -15.25 17.36
CA CYS A 75 -20.29 -14.17 18.27
C CYS A 75 -18.76 -13.97 18.36
N ASN A 76 -17.96 -14.89 17.82
CA ASN A 76 -16.50 -14.77 17.73
C ASN A 76 -16.03 -14.40 16.31
N LEU A 77 -16.97 -14.16 15.39
CA LEU A 77 -16.71 -13.78 14.01
C LEU A 77 -17.26 -12.39 13.79
N HIS A 78 -16.36 -11.45 13.55
CA HIS A 78 -16.74 -10.09 13.22
C HIS A 78 -16.52 -9.87 11.73
N PRO A 79 -17.49 -9.27 11.00
CA PRO A 79 -17.23 -8.69 9.69
C PRO A 79 -15.90 -7.94 9.73
N PHE A 80 -15.07 -8.14 8.71
CA PHE A 80 -13.98 -7.22 8.49
C PHE A 80 -14.60 -5.87 8.06
N SER A 81 -15.11 -5.12 9.02
CA SER A 81 -15.51 -3.74 8.86
C SER A 81 -14.27 -2.89 9.14
N GLU A 82 -13.95 -1.96 8.25
CA GLU A 82 -12.90 -0.97 8.50
C GLU A 82 -13.24 -0.02 9.67
N ASN A 83 -14.42 -0.15 10.28
CA ASN A 83 -14.91 0.70 11.35
C ASN A 83 -15.49 -0.16 12.49
N GLU A 84 -15.06 0.15 13.72
CA GLU A 84 -15.52 -0.29 15.05
C GLU A 84 -14.42 -0.98 15.89
N GLU A 85 -13.84 -0.19 16.79
CA GLU A 85 -13.37 -0.68 18.09
C GLU A 85 -14.34 -0.19 19.18
N THR A 86 -14.40 -1.01 20.21
CA THR A 86 -15.27 -1.03 21.38
C THR A 86 -15.24 0.23 22.22
N GLU A 87 -16.43 0.76 22.54
CA GLU A 87 -16.65 1.54 23.76
C GLU A 87 -16.52 0.63 24.99
N ASN A 88 -15.52 0.90 25.80
CA ASN A 88 -15.63 0.77 27.25
C ASN A 88 -14.78 1.89 27.88
N ASP A 89 -15.33 2.51 28.91
CA ASP A 89 -14.84 3.66 29.68
C ASP A 89 -15.13 5.06 29.11
N LYS A 90 -16.32 5.60 29.44
CA LYS A 90 -16.45 6.85 30.25
C LYS A 90 -17.91 7.26 30.43
N GLU A 91 -18.50 6.85 31.55
CA GLU A 91 -19.45 7.72 32.25
C GLU A 91 -18.67 8.88 32.89
N LYS A 92 -18.98 10.13 32.51
CA LYS A 92 -19.35 11.25 33.41
C LYS A 92 -19.28 12.61 32.70
N ASN A 93 -20.32 13.39 33.00
CA ASN A 93 -20.49 14.84 32.88
C ASN A 93 -21.06 15.42 31.57
N VAL A 94 -22.37 15.61 31.67
CA VAL A 94 -23.22 16.57 30.99
C VAL A 94 -22.66 18.00 31.13
N SER A 95 -22.46 18.69 30.00
CA SER A 95 -22.60 20.15 29.94
C SER A 95 -22.88 20.59 28.49
N THR A 96 -23.96 21.34 28.34
CA THR A 96 -24.53 21.87 27.10
C THR A 96 -23.70 23.04 26.57
N ALA A 97 -23.04 22.87 25.42
CA ALA A 97 -22.47 23.98 24.66
C ALA A 97 -22.78 23.85 23.15
N LYS A 98 -23.26 24.94 22.57
CA LYS A 98 -23.71 25.08 21.18
C LYS A 98 -22.58 24.79 20.18
N LEU A 99 -22.85 23.94 19.19
CA LEU A 99 -21.94 23.65 18.07
C LEU A 99 -21.81 24.85 17.10
N PRO A 100 -20.59 25.24 16.69
CA PRO A 100 -20.36 26.20 15.61
C PRO A 100 -20.59 25.55 14.22
N PRO A 101 -20.79 26.36 13.15
CA PRO A 101 -21.16 25.86 11.84
C PRO A 101 -20.07 24.99 11.20
N LYS A 102 -20.49 23.87 10.59
CA LYS A 102 -19.62 22.91 9.89
C LYS A 102 -18.91 23.57 8.70
N ASN A 103 -17.58 23.57 8.74
CA ASN A 103 -16.69 23.95 7.64
C ASN A 103 -16.75 22.89 6.51
N PRO A 104 -17.06 23.23 5.24
CA PRO A 104 -17.20 22.25 4.16
C PRO A 104 -15.87 21.73 3.56
N GLN A 105 -14.73 21.87 4.23
CA GLN A 105 -13.41 21.43 3.74
C GLN A 105 -12.71 20.38 4.62
N ALA A 106 -13.43 19.61 5.43
CA ALA A 106 -12.82 18.47 6.10
C ALA A 106 -12.66 17.30 5.10
N LYS A 107 -11.42 17.04 4.67
CA LYS A 107 -11.07 15.77 4.02
C LYS A 107 -11.49 14.62 4.96
N PRO A 108 -12.13 13.54 4.46
CA PRO A 108 -12.41 12.39 5.31
C PRO A 108 -11.08 11.88 5.86
N ALA A 109 -10.91 11.97 7.17
CA ALA A 109 -9.77 11.40 7.86
C ALA A 109 -9.79 9.89 7.60
N LEU A 110 -8.64 9.31 7.26
CA LEU A 110 -8.50 7.86 7.20
C LEU A 110 -8.98 7.28 8.53
N LEU A 111 -9.97 6.38 8.47
CA LEU A 111 -10.69 5.87 9.65
C LEU A 111 -9.79 5.09 10.63
N ARG A 112 -8.57 4.73 10.22
CA ARG A 112 -7.50 4.18 11.08
C ARG A 112 -6.13 4.72 10.66
N PRO A 113 -5.17 4.81 11.60
CA PRO A 113 -3.78 5.08 11.24
C PRO A 113 -3.27 3.98 10.30
N PRO A 114 -2.58 4.33 9.20
CA PRO A 114 -2.01 3.36 8.29
C PRO A 114 -1.04 2.40 9.02
N MET A 115 -1.21 1.09 8.80
CA MET A 115 -0.47 0.03 9.51
C MET A 115 0.65 -0.55 8.65
N ASN A 116 1.86 -0.66 9.20
CA ASN A 116 2.97 -1.33 8.54
C ASN A 116 2.79 -2.86 8.58
N VAL A 117 2.70 -3.50 7.42
CA VAL A 117 2.58 -4.95 7.25
C VAL A 117 3.78 -5.57 6.52
N ALA A 118 4.92 -4.88 6.41
CA ALA A 118 6.10 -5.41 5.72
C ALA A 118 6.60 -6.73 6.33
N SER A 119 6.63 -6.82 7.67
CA SER A 119 7.02 -8.03 8.40
C SER A 119 6.12 -9.24 8.11
N PHE A 120 4.85 -9.02 7.78
CA PHE A 120 3.95 -10.10 7.37
C PHE A 120 4.43 -10.78 6.08
N TYR A 121 4.87 -10.00 5.09
CA TYR A 121 5.40 -10.55 3.83
C TYR A 121 6.74 -11.25 4.02
N ALA A 122 7.61 -10.70 4.86
CA ALA A 122 8.88 -11.32 5.22
C ALA A 122 8.71 -12.67 5.90
N ASN A 123 7.82 -12.75 6.88
CA ASN A 123 7.55 -13.97 7.64
C ASN A 123 6.97 -15.09 6.76
N GLN A 124 6.15 -14.75 5.76
CA GLN A 124 5.67 -15.76 4.81
C GLN A 124 6.82 -16.37 4.00
N LEU A 125 7.80 -15.56 3.60
CA LEU A 125 8.96 -16.06 2.87
C LEU A 125 9.85 -16.97 3.72
N LEU A 126 10.16 -16.54 4.94
CA LEU A 126 11.00 -17.31 5.86
C LEU A 126 10.40 -18.69 6.13
N LYS A 127 9.06 -18.80 6.21
CA LYS A 127 8.36 -20.08 6.37
C LYS A 127 8.39 -20.95 5.13
N LEU A 128 8.31 -20.36 3.93
CA LEU A 128 8.31 -21.12 2.67
C LEU A 128 9.69 -21.70 2.32
N GLN A 129 10.76 -21.07 2.81
CA GLN A 129 12.13 -21.48 2.51
C GLN A 129 12.92 -21.93 3.75
N GLU A 130 12.26 -22.22 4.88
CA GLU A 130 12.93 -22.47 6.18
C GLU A 130 14.06 -23.53 6.12
N ASN A 131 13.90 -24.55 5.28
CA ASN A 131 14.91 -25.62 5.08
C ASN A 131 16.01 -25.29 4.06
N GLN A 132 15.96 -24.13 3.41
CA GLN A 132 16.85 -23.72 2.32
C GLN A 132 17.60 -22.40 2.59
N LEU A 133 17.26 -21.66 3.64
CA LEU A 133 17.85 -20.35 3.90
C LEU A 133 19.07 -20.43 4.82
N ASN A 134 20.13 -19.72 4.42
CA ASN A 134 21.31 -19.46 5.25
C ASN A 134 20.91 -18.59 6.46
N SER A 135 21.44 -18.89 7.66
CA SER A 135 21.21 -18.13 8.90
C SER A 135 21.48 -16.63 8.76
N ALA A 136 22.45 -16.24 7.92
CA ALA A 136 22.73 -14.85 7.61
C ALA A 136 21.54 -14.15 6.93
N LEU A 137 20.91 -14.77 5.94
CA LEU A 137 19.72 -14.21 5.27
C LEU A 137 18.53 -14.12 6.21
N ILE A 138 18.34 -15.11 7.08
CA ILE A 138 17.26 -15.10 8.08
C ILE A 138 17.43 -13.90 9.02
N ASN A 139 18.66 -13.65 9.49
CA ASN A 139 18.96 -12.50 10.36
C ASN A 139 18.78 -11.17 9.61
N ASP A 140 19.31 -11.06 8.39
CA ASP A 140 19.18 -9.85 7.57
C ASP A 140 17.70 -9.55 7.26
N MET A 141 16.88 -10.57 6.94
CA MET A 141 15.44 -10.40 6.72
C MET A 141 14.72 -9.98 7.99
N LYS A 142 14.96 -10.63 9.14
CA LYS A 142 14.35 -10.21 10.41
C LYS A 142 14.68 -8.76 10.72
N TYR A 143 15.96 -8.41 10.67
CA TYR A 143 16.42 -7.05 10.97
C TYR A 143 15.86 -5.99 10.00
N VAL A 144 15.79 -6.30 8.70
CA VAL A 144 15.23 -5.38 7.71
C VAL A 144 13.73 -5.18 7.90
N PHE A 145 13.01 -6.25 8.19
CA PHE A 145 11.55 -6.18 8.28
C PHE A 145 10.99 -5.84 9.66
N GLU A 146 11.84 -5.80 10.68
CA GLU A 146 11.57 -5.26 12.01
C GLU A 146 11.75 -3.73 12.06
N GLY A 147 11.44 -3.06 10.94
CA GLY A 147 11.17 -1.62 10.90
C GLY A 147 12.15 -0.78 10.06
N ASN A 148 13.07 -1.41 9.35
CA ASN A 148 13.82 -0.75 8.27
C ASN A 148 13.07 -0.77 6.93
N CYS A 149 12.06 -1.64 6.80
CA CYS A 149 11.15 -1.73 5.68
C CYS A 149 9.70 -1.54 6.16
N MET A 150 8.95 -0.73 5.42
CA MET A 150 7.57 -0.38 5.68
C MET A 150 6.74 -0.64 4.45
N TYR A 151 5.58 -1.24 4.63
CA TYR A 151 4.61 -1.43 3.58
C TYR A 151 3.22 -1.20 4.16
N ILE A 152 2.51 -0.23 3.58
CA ILE A 152 1.30 0.34 4.12
C ILE A 152 0.22 0.24 3.03
N PRO A 153 -0.69 -0.74 3.13
CA PRO A 153 -1.71 -0.95 2.13
C PRO A 153 -2.79 0.14 2.21
N SER A 154 -3.35 0.52 1.06
CA SER A 154 -4.45 1.50 0.98
C SER A 154 -4.16 2.81 1.73
N PHE A 155 -2.92 3.28 1.71
CA PHE A 155 -2.46 4.47 2.44
C PHE A 155 -3.28 5.71 2.10
N PHE A 156 -3.52 5.96 0.81
CA PHE A 156 -4.22 7.17 0.38
C PHE A 156 -5.74 7.01 0.37
N ALA A 157 -6.22 5.85 -0.05
CA ALA A 157 -7.63 5.54 -0.26
C ALA A 157 -7.79 4.04 -0.51
N SER A 158 -9.05 3.59 -0.66
CA SER A 158 -9.33 2.20 -1.02
C SER A 158 -8.66 1.82 -2.35
N ARG A 159 -8.31 0.54 -2.52
CA ARG A 159 -7.65 0.05 -3.75
C ARG A 159 -8.48 0.25 -5.03
N ASN A 160 -9.79 0.39 -4.88
CA ASN A 160 -10.71 0.61 -6.00
C ASN A 160 -10.93 2.10 -6.32
N GLU A 161 -10.31 2.99 -5.57
CA GLU A 161 -10.41 4.43 -5.79
C GLU A 161 -9.24 4.94 -6.65
N TYR A 162 -9.55 5.38 -7.87
CA TYR A 162 -8.56 5.80 -8.87
C TYR A 162 -8.37 7.32 -8.96
N THR A 163 -8.91 8.09 -8.01
CA THR A 163 -8.86 9.57 -8.01
C THR A 163 -7.45 10.11 -8.21
N ILE A 164 -6.45 9.60 -7.48
CA ILE A 164 -5.06 10.04 -7.62
C ILE A 164 -4.47 9.59 -8.96
N PHE A 165 -4.73 8.34 -9.37
CA PHE A 165 -4.27 7.82 -10.66
C PHE A 165 -4.78 8.67 -11.84
N ASP A 166 -6.08 8.97 -11.83
CA ASP A 166 -6.72 9.78 -12.86
C ASP A 166 -6.24 11.24 -12.81
N GLY A 167 -6.02 11.79 -11.61
CA GLY A 167 -5.43 13.12 -11.41
C GLY A 167 -4.04 13.22 -12.03
N LEU A 168 -3.14 12.28 -11.73
CA LEU A 168 -1.79 12.22 -12.33
C LEU A 168 -1.86 12.13 -13.85
N LYS A 169 -2.76 11.28 -14.37
CA LYS A 169 -2.95 11.12 -15.82
C LYS A 169 -3.46 12.41 -16.47
N GLN A 170 -4.42 13.09 -15.85
CA GLN A 170 -4.95 14.36 -16.35
C GLN A 170 -3.89 15.45 -16.34
N ASP A 171 -3.07 15.53 -15.29
CA ASP A 171 -1.98 16.50 -15.20
C ASP A 171 -0.95 16.28 -16.31
N LEU A 172 -0.57 15.02 -16.60
CA LEU A 172 0.30 14.69 -17.73
C LEU A 172 -0.32 15.05 -19.08
N ILE A 173 -1.62 14.81 -19.27
CA ILE A 173 -2.33 15.20 -20.50
C ILE A 173 -2.35 16.73 -20.66
N LYS A 174 -2.59 17.48 -19.59
CA LYS A 174 -2.57 18.95 -19.65
C LYS A 174 -1.17 19.46 -19.99
N TYR A 175 -0.15 18.90 -19.36
CA TYR A 175 1.25 19.22 -19.64
C TYR A 175 1.60 18.94 -21.11
N SER A 176 1.18 17.80 -21.66
CA SER A 176 1.44 17.46 -23.07
C SER A 176 0.73 18.33 -24.08
N MET A 177 -0.39 18.94 -23.71
CA MET A 177 -1.10 19.90 -24.57
C MET A 177 -0.43 21.27 -24.59
N GLN A 178 0.18 21.69 -23.48
CA GLN A 178 0.83 23.00 -23.36
C GLN A 178 2.17 23.05 -24.10
N TYR A 179 2.85 21.91 -24.19
CA TYR A 179 4.09 21.75 -24.92
C TYR A 179 3.86 20.68 -25.99
N PRO A 180 3.41 21.00 -27.21
CA PRO A 180 3.33 19.99 -28.27
C PRO A 180 4.73 19.71 -28.86
N LYS A 181 4.95 18.50 -29.41
CA LYS A 181 6.23 18.03 -30.02
C LYS A 181 6.89 18.98 -31.02
N ASN A 182 6.16 19.96 -31.56
CA ASN A 182 6.68 20.89 -32.57
C ASN A 182 7.36 22.14 -31.98
N LYS A 183 7.56 22.21 -30.65
CA LYS A 183 8.26 23.30 -29.95
C LYS A 183 9.43 22.79 -29.08
N GLU A 184 10.29 21.93 -29.64
CA GLU A 184 11.48 21.43 -28.93
C GLU A 184 12.48 22.52 -28.49
N SER A 185 12.33 23.75 -28.99
CA SER A 185 13.20 24.88 -28.65
C SER A 185 12.81 25.67 -27.39
N GLU A 186 11.68 25.37 -26.73
CA GLU A 186 11.16 26.20 -25.62
C GLU A 186 10.83 25.42 -24.33
N VAL A 187 11.33 24.20 -24.15
CA VAL A 187 11.25 23.55 -22.82
C VAL A 187 12.18 24.31 -21.88
N PRO A 188 11.72 24.86 -20.74
CA PRO A 188 12.58 25.57 -19.81
C PRO A 188 13.60 24.61 -19.17
N GLN A 189 14.77 24.46 -19.80
CA GLN A 189 15.93 23.76 -19.25
C GLN A 189 16.54 24.58 -18.12
N LYS A 190 15.91 24.58 -16.95
CA LYS A 190 16.52 25.04 -15.70
C LYS A 190 16.39 24.00 -14.59
N VAL A 191 16.77 22.76 -14.85
CA VAL A 191 17.24 21.84 -13.78
C VAL A 191 18.37 20.96 -14.34
N SER A 192 19.39 20.75 -13.51
CA SER A 192 20.80 20.47 -13.83
C SER A 192 21.16 19.29 -14.76
N LYS A 193 22.03 19.63 -15.73
CA LYS A 193 23.23 18.96 -16.28
C LYS A 193 23.18 17.46 -16.67
N LYS A 194 23.43 17.26 -17.98
CA LYS A 194 23.80 16.04 -18.73
C LYS A 194 22.70 14.96 -18.86
N ILE A 195 21.71 15.27 -19.70
CA ILE A 195 20.95 14.25 -20.43
C ILE A 195 21.61 14.09 -21.80
N ILE A 196 22.40 13.03 -21.97
CA ILE A 196 22.85 12.59 -23.29
C ILE A 196 21.66 11.85 -23.90
N ILE A 197 20.97 12.49 -24.85
CA ILE A 197 19.94 11.85 -25.66
C ILE A 197 20.68 11.13 -26.79
N PHE A 198 20.76 9.80 -26.72
CA PHE A 198 21.20 9.00 -27.86
C PHE A 198 20.00 8.77 -28.78
N PHE A 199 20.04 9.34 -29.98
CA PHE A 199 19.09 9.08 -31.06
C PHE A 199 19.26 7.63 -31.52
N CYS A 200 18.18 6.84 -31.51
CA CYS A 200 18.02 5.75 -32.46
C CYS A 200 16.84 6.11 -33.36
N MET A 201 17.15 6.36 -34.63
CA MET A 201 16.18 6.48 -35.71
C MET A 201 15.37 5.18 -35.79
N PHE A 202 14.04 5.30 -35.85
CA PHE A 202 13.16 4.21 -36.25
C PHE A 202 13.05 4.21 -37.77
N ASP A 203 13.44 3.11 -38.41
CA ASP A 203 13.05 2.76 -39.78
C ASP A 203 11.53 2.50 -39.82
N PRO A 204 10.75 3.14 -40.71
CA PRO A 204 9.32 2.89 -40.82
C PRO A 204 9.01 2.11 -42.08
N LEU A 205 9.08 0.77 -42.07
CA LEU A 205 8.45 -0.01 -43.13
C LEU A 205 7.80 -1.31 -42.63
N SER A 206 6.57 -1.49 -43.10
CA SER A 206 5.77 -2.72 -43.21
C SER A 206 4.67 -2.91 -42.18
N CYS A 207 3.51 -2.32 -42.47
CA CYS A 207 2.26 -3.07 -42.63
C CYS A 207 1.15 -2.18 -43.23
N ASN A 208 1.03 -2.21 -44.56
CA ASN A 208 -0.23 -1.93 -45.25
C ASN A 208 -0.83 -3.28 -45.65
N ASN A 209 -2.04 -3.56 -45.17
CA ASN A 209 -3.18 -3.97 -46.01
C ASN A 209 -4.41 -4.23 -45.14
N GLY A 210 -5.46 -3.43 -45.37
CA GLY A 210 -6.79 -3.99 -45.61
C GLY A 210 -7.80 -3.99 -44.46
N VAL A 211 -8.79 -3.12 -44.66
CA VAL A 211 -10.22 -3.24 -44.30
C VAL A 211 -10.69 -2.61 -42.97
N GLU A 212 -11.60 -1.67 -43.16
CA GLU A 212 -12.30 -0.81 -42.21
C GLU A 212 -13.10 -1.57 -41.14
N ARG A 213 -13.23 -0.96 -39.94
CA ARG A 213 -14.52 -0.66 -39.29
C ARG A 213 -14.34 0.17 -38.00
N ASN A 214 -14.85 1.40 -38.06
CA ASN A 214 -15.60 2.15 -37.06
C ASN A 214 -15.17 2.21 -35.58
N ASN A 215 -14.82 3.44 -35.20
CA ASN A 215 -15.20 4.11 -33.95
C ASN A 215 -14.60 3.58 -32.64
N THR A 216 -13.28 3.70 -32.49
CA THR A 216 -12.60 3.71 -31.19
C THR A 216 -12.09 5.11 -30.89
N ARG A 217 -12.52 5.67 -29.75
CA ARG A 217 -11.98 6.92 -29.19
C ARG A 217 -10.46 6.76 -29.09
N LYS A 218 -9.69 7.49 -29.91
CA LYS A 218 -8.22 7.56 -29.82
C LYS A 218 -7.84 7.90 -28.37
N CYS A 219 -7.28 6.95 -27.65
CA CYS A 219 -6.59 7.23 -26.39
C CYS A 219 -5.43 8.17 -26.70
N LYS A 220 -5.50 9.41 -26.20
CA LYS A 220 -4.48 10.43 -26.41
C LYS A 220 -3.17 9.99 -25.72
N ASP A 221 -2.05 10.18 -26.42
CA ASP A 221 -0.72 9.75 -26.00
C ASP A 221 -0.25 10.54 -24.76
N ILE A 222 -0.06 9.83 -23.65
CA ILE A 222 0.37 10.38 -22.35
C ILE A 222 1.89 10.30 -22.13
N SER A 223 2.65 9.88 -23.14
CA SER A 223 4.11 9.74 -23.05
C SER A 223 4.89 11.05 -23.19
N TYR A 224 4.22 12.14 -23.56
CA TYR A 224 4.89 13.39 -23.87
C TYR A 224 5.57 14.02 -22.64
N GLY A 225 6.82 14.46 -22.80
CA GLY A 225 7.66 15.01 -21.74
C GLY A 225 8.37 13.96 -20.89
N MET A 226 7.91 12.70 -20.94
CA MET A 226 8.56 11.61 -20.23
C MET A 226 9.80 11.15 -20.99
N VAL A 227 10.86 10.84 -20.25
CA VAL A 227 12.06 10.23 -20.83
C VAL A 227 11.78 8.75 -21.05
N ASP A 228 11.93 8.29 -22.30
CA ASP A 228 11.94 6.86 -22.60
C ASP A 228 13.24 6.25 -22.07
N TRP A 229 13.12 5.53 -20.96
CA TRP A 229 14.25 4.88 -20.32
C TRP A 229 14.20 3.39 -20.58
N SER A 230 14.12 3.01 -21.87
CA SER A 230 14.19 1.66 -22.49
C SER A 230 13.37 0.52 -21.85
N GLN A 231 12.66 0.79 -20.75
CA GLN A 231 12.10 -0.16 -19.81
C GLN A 231 10.83 0.40 -19.15
N HIS A 232 10.74 1.71 -18.89
CA HIS A 232 9.51 2.44 -18.50
C HIS A 232 9.70 3.95 -18.77
N LEU A 233 8.62 4.72 -18.67
CA LEU A 233 8.65 6.17 -18.84
C LEU A 233 8.82 6.87 -17.49
N LYS A 234 9.54 7.99 -17.44
CA LYS A 234 9.70 8.76 -16.18
C LYS A 234 9.74 10.27 -16.36
N HIS A 235 9.40 10.97 -15.27
CA HIS A 235 9.66 12.38 -15.04
C HIS A 235 10.42 12.57 -13.73
N GLU A 236 11.52 13.31 -13.76
CA GLU A 236 12.19 13.77 -12.54
C GLU A 236 11.46 15.03 -12.03
N ASN A 237 11.05 15.01 -10.77
CA ASN A 237 10.38 16.11 -10.08
C ASN A 237 9.35 16.91 -10.93
N PRO A 238 8.24 16.30 -11.40
CA PRO A 238 7.20 16.96 -12.19
C PRO A 238 6.37 17.96 -11.37
N THR A 239 6.97 19.10 -11.01
CA THR A 239 6.34 20.16 -10.22
C THR A 239 5.10 20.77 -10.87
N PHE A 240 4.91 20.58 -12.18
CA PHE A 240 3.70 21.00 -12.90
C PHE A 240 2.44 20.23 -12.47
N SER A 241 2.58 19.01 -11.94
CA SER A 241 1.44 18.19 -11.54
C SER A 241 1.04 18.53 -10.11
N LYS A 242 -0.14 19.11 -9.95
CA LYS A 242 -0.71 19.38 -8.63
C LYS A 242 -0.94 18.08 -7.87
N THR A 243 -1.46 17.05 -8.54
CA THR A 243 -1.71 15.75 -7.89
C THR A 243 -0.41 15.11 -7.39
N PHE A 244 0.68 15.20 -8.16
CA PHE A 244 2.00 14.73 -7.73
C PHE A 244 2.49 15.46 -6.48
N ASN A 245 2.41 16.80 -6.46
CA ASN A 245 2.84 17.60 -5.32
C ASN A 245 2.00 17.31 -4.07
N ASP A 246 0.68 17.14 -4.20
CA ASP A 246 -0.22 16.79 -3.10
C ASP A 246 0.13 15.40 -2.51
N VAL A 247 0.53 14.43 -3.35
CA VAL A 247 1.00 13.11 -2.89
C VAL A 247 2.32 13.24 -2.13
N ILE A 248 3.28 13.96 -2.69
CA ILE A 248 4.59 14.17 -2.06
C ILE A 248 4.45 14.83 -0.69
N GLN A 249 3.61 15.86 -0.57
CA GLN A 249 3.38 16.54 0.70
C GLN A 249 2.82 15.56 1.76
N GLN A 250 1.85 14.73 1.39
CA GLN A 250 1.28 13.73 2.31
C GLN A 250 2.33 12.70 2.77
N LEU A 251 3.22 12.26 1.88
CA LEU A 251 4.32 11.36 2.23
C LEU A 251 5.32 12.07 3.16
N SER A 252 5.70 13.30 2.84
CA SER A 252 6.56 14.16 3.66
C SER A 252 6.06 14.25 5.10
N ASP A 253 4.78 14.58 5.25
CA ASP A 253 4.16 14.82 6.55
C ASP A 253 4.03 13.52 7.34
N TYR A 254 3.56 12.45 6.70
CA TYR A 254 3.37 11.17 7.37
C TYR A 254 4.69 10.57 7.89
N PHE A 255 5.73 10.58 7.05
CA PHE A 255 7.04 10.02 7.39
C PHE A 255 7.96 11.03 8.08
N SER A 256 7.49 12.26 8.37
CA SER A 256 8.35 13.33 8.91
C SER A 256 9.69 13.42 8.16
N CYS A 257 9.61 13.54 6.85
CA CYS A 257 10.75 13.39 5.94
C CYS A 257 10.95 14.65 5.12
N LYS A 258 12.14 15.25 5.20
CA LYS A 258 12.55 16.33 4.31
C LYS A 258 12.98 15.74 2.97
N ILE A 259 12.17 15.98 1.94
CA ILE A 259 12.41 15.45 0.60
C ILE A 259 13.54 16.23 -0.11
N TYR A 260 14.48 15.50 -0.67
CA TYR A 260 15.59 16.03 -1.47
C TYR A 260 15.37 15.81 -2.97
N ALA A 261 14.78 14.67 -3.34
CA ALA A 261 14.52 14.33 -4.73
C ALA A 261 13.22 13.53 -4.87
N SER A 262 12.63 13.60 -6.06
CA SER A 262 11.41 12.86 -6.37
C SER A 262 11.33 12.47 -7.85
N ARG A 263 10.60 11.39 -8.13
CA ARG A 263 10.44 10.85 -9.49
C ARG A 263 9.04 10.27 -9.67
N LEU A 264 8.41 10.59 -10.79
CA LEU A 264 7.23 9.90 -11.29
C LEU A 264 7.66 8.87 -12.33
N ASN A 265 7.31 7.61 -12.13
CA ASN A 265 7.50 6.52 -13.08
C ASN A 265 6.14 6.09 -13.62
N TYR A 266 6.08 5.81 -14.91
CA TYR A 266 4.88 5.38 -15.62
C TYR A 266 5.15 4.07 -16.38
N TYR A 267 4.38 3.07 -16.02
CA TYR A 267 4.38 1.74 -16.61
C TYR A 267 3.11 1.60 -17.45
N ARG A 268 3.26 1.51 -18.76
CA ARG A 268 2.16 1.48 -19.73
C ARG A 268 1.34 0.20 -19.63
N ASN A 269 2.03 -0.91 -19.36
CA ASN A 269 1.47 -2.26 -19.20
C ASN A 269 2.47 -3.18 -18.47
N GLY A 270 2.23 -4.49 -18.51
CA GLY A 270 3.09 -5.50 -17.89
C GLY A 270 4.44 -5.75 -18.56
N ASN A 271 4.71 -5.18 -19.75
CA ASN A 271 6.01 -5.27 -20.43
C ASN A 271 7.03 -4.26 -19.91
N ASP A 272 6.55 -3.13 -19.36
CA ASP A 272 7.41 -2.12 -18.76
C ASP A 272 7.94 -2.62 -17.41
N TRP A 273 9.20 -2.34 -17.11
CA TRP A 273 9.94 -2.89 -15.98
C TRP A 273 11.06 -1.95 -15.49
N LYS A 274 11.67 -2.30 -14.36
CA LYS A 274 12.85 -1.66 -13.77
C LYS A 274 13.76 -2.75 -13.20
N PRO A 275 15.06 -2.79 -13.57
CA PRO A 275 16.01 -3.79 -13.10
C PRO A 275 16.25 -3.67 -11.59
N PHE A 276 16.84 -4.73 -11.05
CA PHE A 276 17.47 -4.67 -9.74
C PHE A 276 18.53 -3.56 -9.71
N HIS A 277 18.41 -2.68 -8.73
CA HIS A 277 19.34 -1.60 -8.48
C HIS A 277 19.35 -1.25 -6.99
N HIS A 278 20.40 -0.55 -6.59
CA HIS A 278 20.40 0.26 -5.37
C HIS A 278 19.99 1.68 -5.76
N ASP A 279 19.36 2.40 -4.84
CA ASP A 279 19.15 3.83 -5.02
C ASP A 279 20.52 4.53 -4.99
N SER A 280 20.84 5.21 -6.10
CA SER A 280 22.14 5.84 -6.34
C SER A 280 22.38 7.07 -5.47
N HIS A 281 21.31 7.74 -5.06
CA HIS A 281 21.41 9.01 -4.34
C HIS A 281 21.91 8.81 -2.90
N ALA A 282 21.69 7.63 -2.29
CA ALA A 282 22.18 7.28 -0.94
C ALA A 282 23.71 7.39 -0.81
N TYR A 283 24.41 7.46 -1.94
CA TYR A 283 25.87 7.49 -2.04
C TYR A 283 26.46 8.87 -2.38
N CYS A 284 25.65 9.94 -2.57
CA CYS A 284 26.16 11.27 -2.94
C CYS A 284 26.52 12.14 -1.71
N PRO A 285 27.79 12.53 -1.48
CA PRO A 285 28.26 13.10 -0.22
C PRO A 285 28.24 14.64 -0.13
N HIS A 286 27.46 15.36 -0.94
CA HIS A 286 27.46 16.82 -0.84
C HIS A 286 26.79 17.29 0.47
N ASN A 287 27.61 17.80 1.39
CA ASN A 287 27.25 18.53 2.62
C ASN A 287 26.73 17.71 3.83
N ASN A 288 27.08 16.43 3.99
CA ASN A 288 26.62 15.58 5.13
C ASN A 288 25.08 15.40 5.24
N ASP A 289 24.32 15.90 4.28
CA ASP A 289 22.87 15.72 4.17
C ASP A 289 22.57 14.59 3.18
N LYS A 290 22.99 13.38 3.55
CA LYS A 290 22.55 12.16 2.86
C LYS A 290 21.10 11.88 3.22
N GLU A 291 20.29 11.50 2.24
CA GLU A 291 19.02 10.85 2.52
C GLU A 291 19.25 9.57 3.34
N ASP A 292 18.25 9.23 4.14
CA ASP A 292 18.26 8.00 4.93
C ASP A 292 17.00 7.15 4.69
N LEU A 293 16.08 7.65 3.85
CA LEU A 293 14.79 7.04 3.59
C LEU A 293 14.39 7.19 2.11
N THR A 294 14.01 6.06 1.52
CA THR A 294 13.27 5.99 0.25
C THR A 294 11.81 5.70 0.54
N ILE A 295 10.89 6.44 -0.08
CA ILE A 295 9.44 6.18 0.01
C ILE A 295 8.89 6.07 -1.41
N GLY A 296 8.13 5.02 -1.70
CA GLY A 296 7.43 4.83 -2.95
C GLY A 296 5.93 4.66 -2.77
N ALA A 297 5.15 5.38 -3.57
CA ALA A 297 3.70 5.25 -3.66
C ALA A 297 3.28 4.65 -5.00
N SER A 298 2.28 3.79 -4.99
CA SER A 298 1.80 3.04 -6.16
C SER A 298 0.37 3.42 -6.51
N PHE A 299 0.11 3.70 -7.79
CA PHE A 299 -1.23 4.08 -8.29
C PHE A 299 -1.55 3.33 -9.59
N GLY A 300 -2.79 2.88 -9.74
CA GLY A 300 -3.22 2.10 -10.89
C GLY A 300 -3.05 0.59 -10.72
N MET A 301 -2.74 -0.12 -11.80
CA MET A 301 -2.75 -1.58 -11.79
C MET A 301 -1.67 -2.17 -10.87
N LYS A 302 -2.03 -3.25 -10.15
CA LYS A 302 -1.11 -4.00 -9.29
C LYS A 302 0.15 -4.43 -10.05
N ARG A 303 1.32 -4.23 -9.45
CA ARG A 303 2.60 -4.83 -9.87
C ARG A 303 3.34 -5.43 -8.67
N GLU A 304 4.39 -6.19 -8.92
CA GLU A 304 5.27 -6.68 -7.86
C GLU A 304 6.44 -5.71 -7.69
N LEU A 305 6.81 -5.42 -6.45
CA LEU A 305 8.11 -4.84 -6.09
C LEU A 305 8.99 -5.99 -5.61
N GLU A 306 10.06 -6.26 -6.33
CA GLU A 306 11.00 -7.33 -5.99
C GLU A 306 12.19 -6.74 -5.25
N PHE A 307 12.60 -7.42 -4.19
CA PHE A 307 13.86 -7.19 -3.49
C PHE A 307 14.73 -8.42 -3.62
N LYS A 308 15.99 -8.21 -3.95
CA LYS A 308 16.99 -9.24 -4.11
C LYS A 308 18.08 -9.05 -3.09
N HIS A 309 18.28 -10.03 -2.22
CA HIS A 309 19.34 -10.00 -1.23
C HIS A 309 20.70 -10.07 -1.93
N VAL A 310 21.60 -9.12 -1.65
CA VAL A 310 22.88 -9.02 -2.38
C VAL A 310 23.76 -10.25 -2.12
N LYS A 311 23.82 -10.75 -0.88
CA LYS A 311 24.73 -11.86 -0.56
C LYS A 311 24.20 -13.22 -1.04
N SER A 312 22.95 -13.54 -0.73
CA SER A 312 22.38 -14.86 -1.05
C SER A 312 21.75 -14.93 -2.43
N GLN A 313 21.51 -13.80 -3.09
CA GLN A 313 20.80 -13.69 -4.38
C GLN A 313 19.32 -14.09 -4.34
N GLU A 314 18.78 -14.45 -3.15
CA GLU A 314 17.37 -14.75 -2.94
C GLU A 314 16.50 -13.53 -3.22
N ILE A 315 15.32 -13.78 -3.81
CA ILE A 315 14.37 -12.74 -4.22
C ILE A 315 13.07 -12.90 -3.46
N PHE A 316 12.52 -11.78 -2.99
CA PHE A 316 11.17 -11.72 -2.48
C PHE A 316 10.36 -10.58 -3.07
N ASN A 317 9.04 -10.74 -3.01
CA ASN A 317 8.12 -9.86 -3.71
C ASN A 317 7.12 -9.29 -2.72
N ILE A 318 6.93 -7.97 -2.78
CA ILE A 318 5.84 -7.29 -2.10
C ILE A 318 4.89 -6.77 -3.18
N PRO A 319 3.61 -7.20 -3.18
CA PRO A 319 2.65 -6.69 -4.14
C PRO A 319 2.44 -5.20 -3.90
N GLN A 320 2.27 -4.45 -4.98
CA GLN A 320 2.05 -3.01 -4.97
C GLN A 320 0.71 -2.72 -5.63
N TYR A 321 -0.35 -2.64 -4.84
CA TYR A 321 -1.69 -2.29 -5.31
C TYR A 321 -1.83 -0.77 -5.43
N ASN A 322 -2.95 -0.36 -6.04
CA ASN A 322 -3.37 1.03 -6.07
C ASN A 322 -3.49 1.60 -4.65
N ASN A 323 -2.96 2.80 -4.45
CA ASN A 323 -2.92 3.55 -3.19
C ASN A 323 -2.05 2.95 -2.08
N ASP A 324 -1.22 1.95 -2.38
CA ASP A 324 -0.25 1.43 -1.42
C ASP A 324 1.02 2.30 -1.36
N VAL A 325 1.66 2.31 -0.19
CA VAL A 325 2.96 2.93 0.05
C VAL A 325 3.95 1.89 0.56
N PHE A 326 5.18 1.94 0.05
CA PHE A 326 6.32 1.27 0.66
C PHE A 326 7.38 2.31 1.04
N ALA A 327 8.18 2.02 2.06
CA ALA A 327 9.34 2.82 2.40
C ALA A 327 10.45 1.93 2.95
N PHE A 328 11.69 2.32 2.75
CA PHE A 328 12.81 1.59 3.32
C PHE A 328 14.00 2.52 3.61
N THR A 329 14.79 2.14 4.61
CA THR A 329 15.96 2.89 5.05
C THR A 329 17.22 2.52 4.26
N THR A 330 18.30 3.27 4.49
CA THR A 330 19.62 2.95 3.92
C THR A 330 20.09 1.53 4.23
N ILE A 331 19.70 0.95 5.37
CA ILE A 331 20.04 -0.43 5.74
C ILE A 331 19.47 -1.40 4.71
N VAL A 332 18.20 -1.23 4.31
CA VAL A 332 17.58 -2.08 3.28
C VAL A 332 18.25 -1.84 1.94
N ASN A 333 18.50 -0.58 1.59
CA ASN A 333 19.15 -0.23 0.33
C ASN A 333 20.59 -0.74 0.24
N ASP A 334 21.28 -1.01 1.36
CA ASP A 334 22.61 -1.63 1.38
C ASP A 334 22.53 -3.15 1.18
N LYS A 335 21.63 -3.81 1.92
CA LYS A 335 21.51 -5.28 1.91
C LYS A 335 20.76 -5.83 0.70
N PHE A 336 19.88 -5.03 0.09
CA PHE A 336 18.98 -5.46 -0.98
C PHE A 336 19.05 -4.53 -2.18
N GLN A 337 19.05 -5.13 -3.36
CA GLN A 337 18.66 -4.45 -4.59
C GLN A 337 17.14 -4.55 -4.74
N HIS A 338 16.52 -3.60 -5.44
CA HIS A 338 15.09 -3.64 -5.70
C HIS A 338 14.75 -3.31 -7.15
N GLY A 339 13.59 -3.76 -7.61
CA GLY A 339 13.16 -3.61 -9.00
C GLY A 339 11.67 -3.90 -9.20
N VAL A 340 11.19 -3.62 -10.40
CA VAL A 340 9.82 -3.94 -10.83
C VAL A 340 9.94 -4.86 -12.04
N PRO A 341 9.73 -6.18 -11.90
CA PRO A 341 9.92 -7.14 -12.97
C PRO A 341 8.85 -6.98 -14.03
N LYS A 342 9.13 -7.44 -15.27
CA LYS A 342 8.06 -7.67 -16.26
C LYS A 342 7.03 -8.63 -15.66
N ALA A 343 5.76 -8.42 -15.97
CA ALA A 343 4.75 -9.38 -15.59
C ALA A 343 5.03 -10.74 -16.26
N LYS A 344 4.83 -11.83 -15.52
CA LYS A 344 5.13 -13.19 -16.02
C LYS A 344 4.13 -13.65 -17.08
N THR A 345 2.87 -13.24 -16.94
CA THR A 345 1.77 -13.61 -17.83
C THR A 345 0.92 -12.41 -18.18
N ASN A 346 0.25 -12.47 -19.34
CA ASN A 346 -0.73 -11.48 -19.79
C ASN A 346 -0.23 -10.04 -19.73
N GLN A 347 1.03 -9.80 -20.16
CA GLN A 347 1.69 -8.50 -20.05
C GLN A 347 0.88 -7.39 -20.71
N SER A 348 0.29 -7.66 -21.87
CA SER A 348 -0.52 -6.70 -22.63
C SER A 348 -1.89 -6.42 -22.01
N SER A 349 -2.42 -7.31 -21.16
CA SER A 349 -3.71 -7.09 -20.47
C SER A 349 -3.57 -6.30 -19.17
N ILE A 350 -2.36 -6.24 -18.62
CA ILE A 350 -2.06 -5.44 -17.43
C ILE A 350 -2.15 -3.96 -17.82
N LYS A 351 -3.04 -3.25 -17.13
CA LYS A 351 -3.27 -1.82 -17.35
C LYS A 351 -2.13 -0.98 -16.77
N GLN A 352 -2.26 0.32 -17.02
CA GLN A 352 -1.33 1.36 -16.63
C GLN A 352 -1.11 1.42 -15.10
N ARG A 353 0.12 1.75 -14.70
CA ARG A 353 0.52 2.02 -13.31
C ARG A 353 1.44 3.24 -13.27
N PHE A 354 1.21 4.11 -12.30
CA PHE A 354 2.19 5.11 -11.87
C PHE A 354 2.87 4.67 -10.57
N SER A 355 4.11 5.10 -10.37
CA SER A 355 4.68 5.18 -9.04
C SER A 355 5.45 6.45 -8.82
N ILE A 356 5.25 7.05 -7.65
CA ILE A 356 5.97 8.22 -7.18
C ILE A 356 7.02 7.74 -6.19
N ILE A 357 8.29 8.02 -6.44
CA ILE A 357 9.39 7.72 -5.52
C ILE A 357 9.91 9.03 -4.98
N VAL A 358 10.13 9.12 -3.68
CA VAL A 358 10.77 10.25 -3.01
C VAL A 358 11.95 9.75 -2.19
N TRP A 359 13.03 10.54 -2.21
CA TRP A 359 14.24 10.31 -1.42
C TRP A 359 14.42 11.52 -0.51
N GLY A 360 14.69 11.26 0.77
CA GLY A 360 14.80 12.32 1.75
C GLY A 360 15.39 11.88 3.07
N LYS A 361 15.51 12.86 3.97
CA LYS A 361 16.06 12.68 5.30
C LYS A 361 14.97 12.81 6.34
N ARG A 362 14.81 11.81 7.20
CA ARG A 362 13.89 11.86 8.34
C ARG A 362 14.33 13.00 9.27
N THR A 363 13.38 13.87 9.63
CA THR A 363 13.63 14.99 10.56
C THR A 363 13.47 14.57 12.01
N GLN A 364 12.73 13.47 12.24
CA GLN A 364 12.53 12.84 13.55
C GLN A 364 12.25 11.35 13.33
N LEU A 365 12.69 10.51 14.28
CA LEU A 365 12.36 9.08 14.28
C LEU A 365 11.03 8.85 15.03
N THR A 366 10.15 8.07 14.45
CA THR A 366 8.79 7.81 14.92
C THR A 366 8.41 6.35 14.63
N ASP A 367 7.34 5.85 15.25
CA ASP A 367 6.81 4.51 14.93
C ASP A 367 6.39 4.34 13.46
N ARG A 368 6.26 5.44 12.70
CA ARG A 368 5.82 5.46 11.30
C ARG A 368 6.95 5.42 10.28
N ASN A 369 8.19 5.70 10.69
CA ASN A 369 9.32 5.89 9.78
C ASN A 369 10.63 5.21 10.23
N SER A 370 10.58 4.42 11.32
CA SER A 370 11.72 3.67 11.83
C SER A 370 11.31 2.36 12.50
N GLY A 371 12.30 1.50 12.79
CA GLY A 371 12.12 0.33 13.64
C GLY A 371 12.26 0.65 15.11
N LYS A 372 11.79 -0.26 15.97
CA LYS A 372 11.96 -0.12 17.43
C LYS A 372 13.44 -0.01 17.79
N THR A 373 14.26 -0.82 17.15
CA THR A 373 15.71 -0.90 17.36
C THR A 373 16.44 0.39 16.96
N GLU A 374 15.92 1.16 16.00
CA GLU A 374 16.49 2.44 15.57
C GLU A 374 16.06 3.59 16.49
N ARG A 375 14.94 3.45 17.19
CA ARG A 375 14.46 4.43 18.19
C ARG A 375 15.06 4.22 19.57
N ASP A 376 15.49 3.01 19.89
CA ASP A 376 16.10 2.67 21.17
C ASP A 376 17.62 2.52 21.02
N PRO A 377 18.41 3.56 21.35
CA PRO A 377 19.86 3.50 21.20
C PRO A 377 20.57 2.50 22.14
N LEU A 378 19.83 1.90 23.08
CA LEU A 378 20.34 0.84 23.96
C LEU A 378 20.07 -0.58 23.43
N ASP A 379 19.44 -0.70 22.25
CA ASP A 379 19.19 -2.00 21.63
C ASP A 379 20.51 -2.70 21.26
N PRO A 380 20.74 -3.96 21.70
CA PRO A 380 21.97 -4.71 21.42
C PRO A 380 22.24 -4.94 19.92
N PHE A 381 21.23 -4.79 19.04
CA PHE A 381 21.39 -4.87 17.59
C PHE A 381 21.84 -3.55 16.93
N HIS A 382 22.01 -2.47 17.69
CA HIS A 382 22.47 -1.18 17.16
C HIS A 382 23.97 -1.16 16.79
N LYS A 383 24.71 -2.19 17.19
CA LYS A 383 26.11 -2.42 16.81
C LYS A 383 26.19 -3.62 15.87
N ASN A 384 26.04 -3.42 14.56
CA ASN A 384 26.64 -4.26 13.51
C ASN A 384 26.60 -3.55 12.15
#